data_AF-N9JAG8-F1
#
_entry.id   AF-N9JAG8-F1
#
_cell.length_a   1.000
_cell.length_b   1.000
_cell.length_c   1.000
_cell.angle_alpha   90.00
_cell.angle_beta   90.00
_cell.angle_gamma   90.00
#
_symmetry.space_group_name_H-M   'P 1'
#
loop_
_entity.id
_entity.type
_entity.pdbx_description
1 polymer ?
#
loop_
_entity_poly.entity_id
_entity_poly.type
_entity_poly.pdbx_seq_one_letter_code
_entity_poly.pdbx_strand_id
1 'polypeptide(L)'
;MQYALDLLDMIDEKYFLKKGFCRNDLMPIAATLIDKDIFLIGKRNSSIAGKVIWYAGEEIEIFEKFNEFFLAMVDYNIDELNDLKV
;
A
#
# COMPACT_ATOMS: atom_id res chain seq x y z
N MET A 1 2.77 14.86 -1.88
CA MET A 1 3.86 13.87 -2.01
C MET A 1 4.64 13.71 -0.72
N GLN A 2 5.05 14.79 -0.04
CA GLN A 2 5.76 14.71 1.25
C GLN A 2 5.05 13.83 2.29
N TYR A 3 3.75 14.03 2.51
CA TYR A 3 2.95 13.22 3.45
C TYR A 3 3.06 11.70 3.24
N ALA A 4 3.03 11.22 1.99
CA ALA A 4 3.13 9.80 1.70
C ALA A 4 4.57 9.27 1.94
N LEU A 5 5.58 10.12 1.75
CA LEU A 5 6.95 9.78 2.12
C LEU A 5 7.10 9.73 3.65
N ASP A 6 6.50 10.69 4.36
CA ASP A 6 6.52 10.71 5.83
C ASP A 6 5.85 9.44 6.40
N LEU A 7 4.73 9.00 5.83
CA LEU A 7 4.09 7.74 6.21
C LEU A 7 4.97 6.52 5.92
N LEU A 8 5.67 6.47 4.78
CA LEU A 8 6.62 5.41 4.47
C LEU A 8 7.82 5.40 5.44
N ASP A 9 8.28 6.57 5.86
CA ASP A 9 9.36 6.73 6.84
C ASP A 9 8.93 6.32 8.26
N MET A 10 7.64 6.40 8.58
CA MET A 10 7.07 5.93 9.85
C MET A 10 6.96 4.41 9.97
N ILE A 11 7.05 3.67 8.86
CA ILE A 11 7.01 2.19 8.90
C ILE A 11 8.25 1.66 9.63
N ASP A 12 8.04 0.84 10.66
CA ASP A 12 9.10 0.24 11.48
C ASP A 12 10.05 -0.62 10.63
N GLU A 13 11.35 -0.45 10.82
CA GLU A 13 12.39 -1.20 10.11
C GLU A 13 12.26 -2.73 10.30
N LYS A 14 11.67 -3.18 11.40
CA LYS A 14 11.37 -4.60 11.65
C LYS A 14 10.44 -5.20 10.59
N TYR A 15 9.54 -4.41 10.02
CA TYR A 15 8.66 -4.85 8.94
C TYR A 15 9.47 -5.23 7.70
N PHE A 16 10.38 -4.34 7.29
CA PHE A 16 11.29 -4.55 6.17
C PHE A 16 12.21 -5.76 6.38
N LEU A 17 12.81 -5.88 7.57
CA LEU A 17 13.66 -7.01 7.93
C LEU A 17 12.94 -8.36 7.86
N LYS A 18 11.68 -8.43 8.31
CA LYS A 18 10.86 -9.65 8.26
C LYS A 18 10.53 -10.06 6.82
N LYS A 19 10.37 -9.09 5.92
CA LYS A 19 9.95 -9.32 4.53
C LYS A 19 11.09 -9.51 3.54
N GLY A 20 12.31 -9.09 3.89
CA GLY A 20 13.48 -9.28 3.03
C GLY A 20 13.58 -8.28 1.87
N PHE A 21 12.98 -7.09 2.02
CA PHE A 21 13.17 -5.93 1.15
C PHE A 21 13.41 -4.68 2.03
N CYS A 22 13.89 -3.58 1.45
CA CYS A 22 14.14 -2.35 2.19
C CYS A 22 13.14 -1.23 1.83
N ARG A 23 13.03 -0.20 2.68
CA ARG A 23 12.18 0.97 2.42
C ARG A 23 12.43 1.60 1.04
N ASN A 24 13.70 1.65 0.61
CA ASN A 24 14.10 2.23 -0.66
C ASN A 24 13.63 1.43 -1.88
N ASP A 25 13.22 0.18 -1.71
CA ASP A 25 12.65 -0.65 -2.77
C ASP A 25 11.21 -0.23 -3.11
N LEU A 26 10.59 0.60 -2.28
CA LEU A 26 9.18 0.97 -2.39
C LEU A 26 9.02 2.40 -2.90
N MET A 27 7.90 2.63 -3.58
CA MET A 27 7.43 3.96 -4.00
C MET A 27 5.96 4.11 -3.60
N PRO A 28 5.59 5.17 -2.86
CA PRO A 28 4.18 5.43 -2.58
C PRO A 28 3.40 5.72 -3.86
N ILE A 29 2.23 5.10 -4.03
CA ILE A 29 1.32 5.31 -5.16
C ILE A 29 0.01 5.96 -4.74
N ALA A 30 -0.41 5.80 -3.48
CA ALA A 30 -1.56 6.47 -2.89
C ALA A 30 -1.40 6.54 -1.37
N ALA A 31 -2.08 7.49 -0.73
CA ALA A 31 -2.16 7.58 0.72
C ALA A 31 -3.46 8.27 1.14
N THR A 32 -4.07 7.84 2.24
CA THR A 32 -5.26 8.47 2.83
C THR A 32 -4.87 9.43 3.96
N LEU A 33 -5.59 10.54 4.10
CA LEU A 33 -5.30 11.55 5.14
C LEU A 33 -5.96 11.24 6.48
N ILE A 34 -7.09 10.54 6.45
CA ILE A 34 -7.92 10.29 7.63
C ILE A 34 -7.43 9.03 8.33
N ASP A 35 -7.48 7.90 7.64
CA ASP A 35 -7.14 6.58 8.19
C ASP A 35 -5.64 6.27 8.09
N LYS A 36 -4.88 7.12 7.40
CA LYS A 36 -3.41 7.04 7.23
C LYS A 36 -2.95 5.76 6.53
N ASP A 37 -3.78 5.23 5.65
CA ASP A 37 -3.36 4.17 4.74
C ASP A 37 -2.27 4.69 3.81
N ILE A 38 -1.33 3.82 3.51
CA ILE A 38 -0.36 4.03 2.46
C ILE A 38 -0.32 2.81 1.54
N PHE A 39 -0.37 3.08 0.24
CA PHE A 39 -0.22 2.09 -0.81
C PHE A 39 1.15 2.24 -1.44
N LEU A 40 1.92 1.15 -1.45
CA LEU A 40 3.32 1.14 -1.85
C LEU A 40 3.50 0.18 -3.02
N ILE A 41 4.18 0.60 -4.09
CA ILE A 41 4.57 -0.29 -5.19
C ILE A 41 6.06 -0.61 -5.12
N GLY A 42 6.41 -1.88 -5.35
CA GLY A 42 7.80 -2.31 -5.48
C GLY A 42 8.43 -1.81 -6.78
N LYS A 43 9.61 -1.17 -6.67
CA LYS A 43 10.38 -0.66 -7.79
C LYS A 43 10.96 -1.80 -8.64
N ARG A 44 11.16 -1.53 -9.93
CA ARG A 44 11.58 -2.53 -10.95
C ARG A 44 12.84 -3.33 -10.61
N ASN A 45 13.77 -2.77 -9.84
CA ASN A 45 15.05 -3.40 -9.49
C ASN A 45 15.07 -4.04 -8.10
N SER A 46 13.90 -4.30 -7.51
CA SER A 46 13.76 -4.90 -6.18
C SER A 46 13.15 -6.30 -6.25
N SER A 47 13.30 -7.08 -5.17
CA SER A 47 12.67 -8.40 -5.02
C SER A 47 11.13 -8.36 -5.00
N ILE A 48 10.54 -7.18 -4.81
CA ILE A 48 9.10 -6.96 -4.73
C ILE A 48 8.54 -6.20 -5.94
N ALA A 49 9.31 -6.11 -7.03
CA ALA A 49 8.96 -5.36 -8.23
C ALA A 49 7.53 -5.65 -8.74
N GLY A 50 6.74 -4.59 -8.90
CA GLY A 50 5.38 -4.66 -9.45
C GLY A 50 4.29 -5.10 -8.47
N LYS A 51 4.65 -5.59 -7.28
CA LYS A 51 3.69 -5.87 -6.21
C LYS A 51 3.25 -4.58 -5.54
N VAL A 52 2.00 -4.56 -5.07
CA VAL A 52 1.43 -3.43 -4.32
C VAL A 52 1.13 -3.87 -2.90
N ILE A 53 1.57 -3.08 -1.92
CA ILE A 53 1.33 -3.31 -0.49
C ILE A 53 0.33 -2.27 -0.02
N TRP A 54 -0.75 -2.72 0.63
CA TRP A 54 -1.61 -1.86 1.44
C TRP A 54 -1.16 -1.94 2.89
N TYR A 55 -0.71 -0.82 3.43
CA TYR A 55 -0.23 -0.69 4.80
C TYR A 55 -1.05 0.36 5.56
N ALA A 56 -1.67 -0.05 6.66
CA ALA A 56 -2.53 0.78 7.51
C ALA A 56 -2.15 0.60 8.98
N GLY A 57 -0.94 1.03 9.35
CA GLY A 57 -0.32 0.71 10.65
C GLY A 57 0.18 -0.74 10.77
N GLU A 58 -0.41 -1.64 10.00
CA GLU A 58 0.07 -2.99 9.72
C GLU A 58 -0.12 -3.34 8.24
N GLU A 59 0.48 -4.43 7.78
CA GLU A 59 0.22 -4.94 6.44
C GLU A 59 -1.19 -5.52 6.39
N ILE A 60 -2.03 -4.91 5.57
CA ILE A 60 -3.40 -5.39 5.33
C ILE A 60 -3.35 -6.45 4.23
N GLU A 61 -2.72 -6.13 3.11
CA GLU A 61 -2.68 -7.00 1.94
C GLU A 61 -1.49 -6.71 1.03
N ILE A 62 -1.05 -7.75 0.30
CA ILE A 62 -0.10 -7.63 -0.81
C ILE A 62 -0.76 -8.16 -2.08
N PHE A 63 -0.88 -7.30 -3.08
CA PHE A 63 -1.30 -7.65 -4.43
C PHE A 63 -0.08 -7.98 -5.28
N GLU A 64 -0.12 -9.09 -6.02
CA GLU A 64 1.02 -9.51 -6.85
C GLU A 64 1.27 -8.57 -8.03
N LYS A 65 0.22 -7.86 -8.48
CA LYS A 65 0.27 -6.92 -9.59
C LYS A 65 -0.60 -5.70 -9.35
N PHE A 66 -0.22 -4.58 -9.98
CA PHE A 66 -0.97 -3.33 -9.90
C PHE A 66 -2.43 -3.45 -10.42
N ASN A 67 -2.70 -4.27 -11.42
CA ASN A 67 -4.06 -4.44 -11.95
C ASN A 67 -4.99 -5.15 -10.96
N GLU A 68 -4.45 -6.09 -10.16
CA GLU A 68 -5.21 -6.76 -9.10
C GLU A 68 -5.57 -5.77 -8.00
N PHE A 69 -4.59 -4.97 -7.55
CA PHE A 69 -4.81 -3.86 -6.63
C PHE A 69 -5.89 -2.91 -7.14
N PHE A 70 -5.79 -2.46 -8.39
CA PHE A 70 -6.72 -1.47 -8.93
C PHE A 70 -8.16 -2.00 -8.98
N LEU A 71 -8.36 -3.26 -9.40
CA LEU A 71 -9.68 -3.89 -9.40
C LEU A 71 -10.22 -4.04 -7.98
N ALA A 72 -9.40 -4.51 -7.04
CA ALA A 72 -9.81 -4.64 -5.64
C ALA A 72 -10.26 -3.29 -5.03
N MET A 73 -9.53 -2.20 -5.30
CA MET A 73 -9.94 -0.87 -4.84
C MET A 73 -11.27 -0.41 -5.44
N VAL A 74 -11.53 -0.74 -6.71
CA VAL A 74 -12.82 -0.43 -7.34
C VAL A 74 -13.95 -1.23 -6.68
N ASP A 75 -13.73 -2.53 -6.43
CA ASP A 75 -14.70 -3.39 -5.78
C ASP A 75 -15.01 -2.90 -4.36
N TYR A 76 -13.99 -2.56 -3.56
CA TYR A 76 -14.18 -2.00 -2.22
C TYR A 76 -14.97 -0.69 -2.21
N ASN A 77 -14.68 0.22 -3.15
CA ASN A 77 -15.44 1.47 -3.25
C ASN A 77 -16.92 1.21 -3.62
N ILE A 78 -17.20 0.20 -4.44
CA ILE A 78 -18.58 -0.18 -4.80
C ILE A 78 -19.29 -0.75 -3.59
N ASP A 79 -18.64 -1.61 -2.83
CA ASP A 79 -19.19 -2.23 -1.62
C ASP A 79 -19.50 -1.14 -0.56
N GLU A 80 -18.57 -0.22 -0.31
CA GLU A 80 -18.78 0.90 0.60
C GLU A 80 -19.98 1.77 0.17
N LEU A 81 -20.09 2.07 -1.13
CA LEU A 81 -21.23 2.82 -1.67
C LEU A 81 -22.57 2.08 -1.52
N ASN A 82 -22.56 0.75 -1.54
CA ASN A 82 -23.78 -0.04 -1.34
C ASN A 82 -24.19 -0.04 0.13
N ASP A 83 -23.24 -0.13 1.05
CA ASP A 83 -23.50 -0.05 2.50
C ASP A 83 -24.08 1.32 2.92
N LEU A 84 -23.66 2.40 2.25
CA LEU A 84 -24.18 3.75 2.50
C LEU A 84 -25.61 4.01 1.98
N LYS A 85 -26.13 3.14 1.09
CA LYS A 85 -27.48 3.27 0.51
C LYS A 85 -28.57 2.57 1.33
N VAL A 86 -28.21 1.99 2.47
CA VAL A 86 -29.11 1.29 3.40
C VAL A 86 -29.74 2.26 4.40
#